data_AF-A0A239AKX5-F1
#
_entry.id   AF-A0A239AKX5-F1
#
_cell.length_a   1.000
_cell.length_b   1.000
_cell.length_c   1.000
_cell.angle_alpha   90.00
_cell.angle_beta   90.00
_cell.angle_gamma   90.00
#
_symmetry.space_group_name_H-M   'P 1'
#
loop_
_entity.id
_entity.type
_entity.pdbx_description
1 polymer ?
#
loop_
_entity_poly.entity_id
_entity_poly.type
_entity_poly.pdbx_seq_one_letter_code
_entity_poly.pdbx_strand_id
1 'polypeptide(L)'
;MAIFKGGKPRPEEEEKSDPRLGQAKDVYTGGRFKIVTLDAIPAREVLGTFGLIVSRSYNCDNAFYGLIAQALEVNADAILGYRESVAFHPEGARYYSCYGTAVRLKPVK
;
A
#
# COMPACT_ATOMS: atom_id res chain seq x y z
N MET A 1 -40.26 8.25 -10.24
CA MET A 1 -39.08 7.40 -10.45
C MET A 1 -38.00 8.28 -11.07
N ALA A 2 -37.06 8.80 -10.28
CA ALA A 2 -36.03 9.70 -10.79
C ALA A 2 -34.87 8.88 -11.34
N ILE A 3 -34.62 8.98 -12.64
CA ILE A 3 -33.46 8.39 -13.32
C ILE A 3 -32.30 9.37 -13.14
N PHE A 4 -31.36 9.05 -12.25
CA PHE A 4 -30.10 9.78 -12.10
C PHE A 4 -29.21 9.53 -13.31
N LYS A 5 -29.41 10.32 -14.38
CA LYS A 5 -28.44 10.50 -15.47
C LYS A 5 -27.49 11.63 -15.09
N GLY A 6 -26.25 11.31 -14.74
CA GLY A 6 -25.21 12.33 -14.55
C GLY A 6 -24.08 11.91 -13.60
N GLY A 7 -23.46 10.74 -13.83
CA GLY A 7 -22.16 10.49 -13.23
C GLY A 7 -21.14 11.43 -13.86
N LYS A 8 -20.59 12.37 -13.09
CA LYS A 8 -19.41 13.13 -13.50
C LYS A 8 -18.30 12.13 -13.85
N PRO A 9 -17.41 12.43 -14.83
CA PRO A 9 -16.24 11.61 -15.07
C PRO A 9 -15.53 11.42 -13.73
N ARG A 10 -15.12 10.17 -13.46
CA ARG A 10 -14.32 9.86 -12.27
C ARG A 10 -13.18 10.88 -12.23
N PRO A 11 -12.77 11.40 -11.06
CA PRO A 11 -11.45 11.98 -10.96
C PRO A 11 -10.49 10.84 -11.31
N GLU A 12 -10.16 10.72 -12.59
CA GLU A 12 -8.95 10.09 -13.04
C GLU A 12 -7.89 10.91 -12.33
N GLU A 13 -7.37 10.38 -11.22
CA GLU A 13 -6.07 10.80 -10.74
C GLU A 13 -5.21 10.77 -12.00
N GLU A 14 -4.84 11.95 -12.53
CA GLU A 14 -3.88 12.02 -13.63
C GLU A 14 -2.75 11.11 -13.20
N GLU A 15 -2.57 9.99 -13.90
CA GLU A 15 -1.46 9.07 -13.72
C GLU A 15 -0.18 9.80 -14.12
N LYS A 16 0.20 10.81 -13.34
CA LYS A 16 1.58 11.23 -13.26
C LYS A 16 2.29 9.99 -12.75
N SER A 17 3.02 9.35 -13.65
CA SER A 17 3.81 8.16 -13.37
C SER A 17 4.78 8.49 -12.24
N ASP A 18 4.36 8.24 -11.00
CA ASP A 18 5.22 8.42 -9.86
C ASP A 18 6.32 7.36 -9.96
N PRO A 19 7.59 7.74 -10.22
CA PRO A 19 8.66 6.78 -10.41
C PRO A 19 8.86 5.87 -9.20
N ARG A 20 8.43 6.31 -8.01
CA ARG A 20 8.49 5.51 -6.77
C ARG A 20 7.56 4.30 -6.82
N LEU A 21 6.42 4.41 -7.52
CA LEU A 21 5.49 3.28 -7.70
C LEU A 21 6.11 2.20 -8.58
N GLY A 22 6.84 2.59 -9.63
CA GLY A 22 7.60 1.67 -10.48
C GLY A 22 8.65 0.90 -9.68
N GLN A 23 9.47 1.61 -8.90
CA GLN A 23 10.46 1.00 -8.03
C GLN A 23 9.82 0.05 -7.00
N ALA A 24 8.75 0.49 -6.33
CA ALA A 24 8.04 -0.33 -5.35
C ALA A 24 7.50 -1.63 -5.97
N LYS A 25 6.93 -1.54 -7.17
CA LYS A 25 6.47 -2.70 -7.94
C LYS A 25 7.63 -3.66 -8.26
N ASP A 26 8.74 -3.16 -8.77
CA ASP A 26 9.90 -3.99 -9.13
C ASP A 26 10.54 -4.69 -7.91
N VAL A 27 10.55 -4.03 -6.76
CA VAL A 27 11.06 -4.62 -5.52
C VAL A 27 10.11 -5.71 -5.02
N TYR A 28 8.80 -5.45 -5.05
CA TYR A 28 7.77 -6.40 -4.63
C TYR A 28 7.75 -7.65 -5.53
N THR A 29 7.61 -7.46 -6.85
CA THR A 29 7.56 -8.56 -7.81
C THR A 29 8.89 -9.32 -7.87
N GLY A 30 10.01 -8.65 -7.62
CA GLY A 30 11.31 -9.31 -7.44
C GLY A 30 11.46 -10.09 -6.13
N GLY A 31 10.45 -10.11 -5.24
CA GLY A 31 10.47 -10.83 -3.98
C GLY A 31 11.44 -10.28 -2.93
N ARG A 32 11.97 -9.07 -3.15
CA ARG A 32 13.02 -8.42 -2.34
C ARG A 32 12.47 -7.67 -1.13
N PHE A 33 11.17 -7.35 -1.12
CA PHE A 33 10.50 -6.72 0.00
C PHE A 33 9.36 -7.60 0.52
N LYS A 34 9.28 -7.78 1.84
CA LYS A 34 8.28 -8.66 2.44
C LYS A 34 7.12 -7.84 2.99
N ILE A 35 5.91 -8.22 2.60
CA ILE A 35 4.67 -7.72 3.17
C ILE A 35 3.84 -8.90 3.61
N VAL A 36 3.37 -8.89 4.85
CA VAL A 36 2.62 -10.00 5.43
C VAL A 36 1.43 -9.48 6.23
N THR A 37 0.36 -10.27 6.25
CA THR A 37 -0.85 -10.00 7.05
C THR A 37 -0.69 -10.42 8.51
N LEU A 38 0.34 -11.21 8.82
CA LEU A 38 0.74 -11.62 10.16
C LEU A 38 1.43 -10.48 10.91
N ASP A 39 1.39 -10.54 12.24
CA ASP A 39 2.09 -9.63 13.15
C ASP A 39 3.61 -9.90 13.22
N ALA A 40 4.08 -11.02 12.69
CA ALA A 40 5.49 -11.39 12.59
C ALA A 40 5.81 -12.17 11.30
N ILE A 41 7.08 -12.19 10.92
CA ILE A 41 7.60 -13.08 9.88
C ILE A 41 8.23 -14.31 10.56
N PRO A 42 7.82 -15.55 10.23
CA PRO A 42 8.41 -16.74 10.83
C PRO A 42 9.93 -16.78 10.68
N ALA A 43 10.62 -17.16 11.76
CA ALA A 43 12.09 -17.22 11.84
C ALA A 43 12.83 -15.89 11.58
N ARG A 44 12.15 -14.75 11.64
CA ARG A 44 12.77 -13.42 11.58
C ARG A 44 12.39 -12.61 12.80
N GLU A 45 13.38 -11.96 13.39
CA GLU A 45 13.16 -11.04 14.51
C GLU A 45 13.08 -9.59 14.02
N VAL A 46 12.16 -8.83 14.59
CA VAL A 46 12.08 -7.38 14.39
C VAL A 46 13.15 -6.71 15.25
N LEU A 47 13.99 -5.89 14.61
CA LEU A 47 14.98 -5.06 15.28
C LEU A 47 14.33 -3.76 15.81
N GLY A 48 13.42 -3.19 15.04
CA GLY A 48 12.73 -1.96 15.40
C GLY A 48 11.58 -1.64 14.46
N THR A 49 10.73 -0.72 14.89
CA THR A 49 9.50 -0.32 14.23
C THR A 49 9.59 1.14 13.80
N PHE A 50 9.24 1.44 12.54
CA PHE A 50 9.06 2.83 12.07
C PHE A 50 7.67 3.37 12.40
N GLY A 51 6.71 2.47 12.59
CA GLY A 51 5.33 2.81 12.91
C GLY A 51 4.36 2.42 11.80
N LEU A 52 3.13 2.90 11.94
CA LEU A 52 2.05 2.70 10.97
C LEU A 52 2.32 3.53 9.72
N ILE A 53 2.24 2.90 8.56
CA ILE A 53 2.23 3.55 7.25
C ILE A 53 0.92 3.28 6.54
N VAL A 54 0.52 4.21 5.66
CA VAL A 54 -0.77 4.14 4.96
C VAL A 54 -0.68 4.81 3.60
N SER A 55 -1.22 4.14 2.59
CA SER A 55 -1.38 4.67 1.25
C SER A 55 -2.80 4.44 0.77
N ARG A 56 -3.35 5.45 0.07
CA ARG A 56 -4.75 5.45 -0.35
C ARG A 56 -4.87 6.04 -1.75
N SER A 57 -5.72 5.45 -2.58
CA SER A 57 -5.96 5.90 -3.95
C SER A 57 -7.29 5.34 -4.45
N TYR A 58 -7.84 5.97 -5.49
CA TYR A 58 -8.94 5.40 -6.27
C TYR A 58 -8.49 4.22 -7.16
N ASN A 59 -7.17 4.03 -7.32
CA ASN A 59 -6.56 2.87 -7.98
C ASN A 59 -5.92 1.94 -6.93
N CYS A 60 -6.28 0.65 -6.97
CA CYS A 60 -5.77 -0.36 -6.04
C CYS A 60 -4.24 -0.51 -6.10
N ASP A 61 -3.66 -0.54 -7.31
CA ASP A 61 -2.23 -0.68 -7.50
C ASP A 61 -1.47 0.52 -6.92
N ASN A 62 -1.99 1.74 -7.12
CA ASN A 62 -1.39 2.94 -6.55
C ASN A 62 -1.45 2.92 -5.01
N ALA A 63 -2.58 2.48 -4.43
CA ALA A 63 -2.70 2.32 -2.98
C ALA A 63 -1.67 1.29 -2.46
N PHE A 64 -1.57 0.13 -3.10
CA PHE A 64 -0.66 -0.95 -2.69
C PHE A 64 0.82 -0.59 -2.86
N TYR A 65 1.24 -0.21 -4.07
CA TYR A 65 2.64 0.13 -4.34
C TYR A 65 3.04 1.44 -3.65
N GLY A 66 2.11 2.37 -3.43
CA GLY A 66 2.36 3.57 -2.62
C GLY A 66 2.68 3.24 -1.16
N LEU A 67 2.08 2.19 -0.60
CA LEU A 67 2.42 1.71 0.74
C LEU A 67 3.85 1.19 0.80
N ILE A 68 4.24 0.39 -0.20
CA ILE A 68 5.60 -0.15 -0.31
C ILE A 68 6.60 0.98 -0.53
N ALA A 69 6.29 1.96 -1.37
CA ALA A 69 7.14 3.13 -1.59
C ALA A 69 7.42 3.89 -0.27
N GLN A 70 6.40 4.15 0.55
CA GLN A 70 6.58 4.78 1.87
C GLN A 70 7.48 3.95 2.80
N ALA A 71 7.34 2.62 2.77
CA ALA A 71 8.19 1.74 3.57
C ALA A 71 9.66 1.78 3.12
N LEU A 72 9.90 1.85 1.80
CA LEU A 72 11.23 1.98 1.23
C LEU A 72 11.88 3.34 1.58
N GLU A 73 11.10 4.43 1.61
CA GLU A 73 11.59 5.76 2.01
C GLU A 73 12.19 5.78 3.43
N VAL A 74 11.61 5.00 4.35
CA VAL A 74 12.12 4.84 5.73
C VAL A 74 13.13 3.69 5.87
N ASN A 75 13.57 3.09 4.76
CA ASN A 75 14.45 1.92 4.73
C ASN A 75 13.91 0.77 5.59
N ALA A 76 12.60 0.51 5.56
CA ALA A 76 12.02 -0.68 6.18
C ALA A 76 12.46 -1.92 5.40
N ASP A 77 12.56 -3.06 6.09
CA ASP A 77 12.84 -4.35 5.46
C ASP A 77 11.53 -5.10 5.15
N ALA A 78 10.47 -4.79 5.89
CA ALA A 78 9.18 -5.43 5.74
C ALA A 78 8.01 -4.56 6.22
N ILE A 79 6.81 -4.95 5.82
CA ILE A 79 5.53 -4.49 6.37
C ILE A 79 4.85 -5.68 7.05
N LEU A 80 4.52 -5.51 8.32
CA LEU A 80 3.76 -6.48 9.12
C LEU A 80 2.33 -6.00 9.31
N GLY A 81 1.42 -6.94 9.59
CA GLY A 81 0.03 -6.64 9.87
C GLY A 81 -0.66 -5.92 8.70
N TYR A 82 -0.27 -6.23 7.46
CA TYR A 82 -0.87 -5.64 6.28
C TYR A 82 -2.39 -5.85 6.27
N ARG A 83 -3.10 -4.77 5.98
CA ARG A 83 -4.55 -4.74 5.82
C ARG A 83 -4.92 -3.82 4.66
N GLU A 84 -6.03 -4.17 4.06
CA GLU A 84 -6.65 -3.41 2.98
C GLU A 84 -8.12 -3.19 3.30
N SER A 85 -8.59 -1.97 3.08
CA SER A 85 -9.99 -1.62 3.20
C SER A 85 -10.44 -0.84 1.97
N VAL A 86 -11.67 -1.08 1.54
CA VAL A 86 -12.30 -0.37 0.42
C VAL A 86 -13.49 0.40 0.94
N ALA A 87 -13.45 1.72 0.80
CA ALA A 87 -14.59 2.60 1.04
C ALA A 87 -15.38 2.78 -0.26
N PHE A 88 -16.71 2.63 -0.17
CA PHE A 88 -17.63 2.86 -1.29
C PHE A 88 -18.29 4.22 -1.11
N HIS A 89 -18.04 5.13 -2.04
CA HIS A 89 -18.77 6.39 -2.08
C HIS A 89 -20.18 6.15 -2.64
N PRO A 90 -21.23 6.86 -2.16
CA PRO A 90 -22.60 6.71 -2.66
C PRO A 90 -22.77 6.87 -4.18
N GLU A 91 -21.85 7.58 -4.84
CA GLU A 91 -21.82 7.76 -6.29
C GLU A 91 -21.14 6.60 -7.06
N GLY A 92 -20.75 5.53 -6.37
CA GLY A 92 -20.17 4.32 -6.93
C GLY A 92 -18.63 4.31 -7.02
N ALA A 93 -17.95 5.38 -6.58
CA ALA A 93 -16.50 5.40 -6.50
C ALA A 93 -15.98 4.46 -5.39
N ARG A 94 -14.82 3.85 -5.63
CA ARG A 94 -14.12 2.99 -4.66
C ARG A 94 -12.83 3.66 -4.27
N TYR A 95 -12.59 3.75 -2.97
CA TYR A 95 -11.36 4.33 -2.43
C TYR A 95 -10.63 3.25 -1.63
N TYR A 96 -9.46 2.86 -2.11
CA TYR A 96 -8.64 1.81 -1.54
C TYR A 96 -7.73 2.41 -0.48
N SER A 97 -7.58 1.72 0.65
CA SER A 97 -6.65 2.08 1.71
C SER A 97 -5.84 0.85 2.10
N CYS A 98 -4.54 0.93 1.87
CA CYS A 98 -3.56 -0.08 2.23
C CYS A 98 -2.78 0.43 3.44
N TYR A 99 -2.66 -0.35 4.49
CA TYR A 99 -1.94 0.05 5.71
C TYR A 99 -1.26 -1.13 6.40
N GLY A 100 -0.24 -0.82 7.20
CA GLY A 100 0.51 -1.81 7.96
C GLY A 100 1.65 -1.16 8.73
N THR A 101 2.41 -1.98 9.45
CA THR A 101 3.53 -1.51 10.27
C THR A 101 4.84 -1.73 9.55
N ALA A 102 5.56 -0.64 9.26
CA ALA A 102 6.90 -0.70 8.67
C ALA A 102 7.93 -1.09 9.74
N VAL A 103 8.74 -2.11 9.46
CA VAL A 103 9.72 -2.66 10.42
C VAL A 103 11.11 -2.83 9.81
N ARG A 104 12.12 -2.74 10.68
CA ARG A 104 13.49 -3.17 10.43
C ARG A 104 13.64 -4.59 11.00
N LEU A 105 14.18 -5.51 10.23
CA LEU A 105 14.45 -6.87 10.68
C LEU A 105 15.90 -6.98 11.16
N LYS A 106 16.17 -7.92 12.06
CA LYS A 106 17.55 -8.28 12.37
C LYS A 106 18.22 -8.92 11.14
N PRO A 107 19.54 -8.70 10.96
CA PRO A 107 20.32 -9.44 9.98
C PRO A 107 20.22 -10.94 10.24
N VAL A 108 20.13 -11.74 9.17
CA VAL A 108 20.23 -13.20 9.27
C VAL A 108 21.69 -13.52 9.61
N LYS A 109 21.92 -14.29 10.68
CA LYS A 109 23.23 -14.81 11.02
C LYS A 109 23.61 -15.98 10.12
#